data_AF-A0A350QBH8-F1
#
_entry.id   AF-A0A350QBH8-F1
#
_cell.length_a   1.000
_cell.length_b   1.000
_cell.length_c   1.000
_cell.angle_alpha   90.00
_cell.angle_beta   90.00
_cell.angle_gamma   90.00
#
_symmetry.space_group_name_H-M   'P 1'
#
loop_
_entity.id
_entity.type
_entity.pdbx_description
1 polymer ?
#
loop_
_entity_poly.entity_id
_entity_poly.type
_entity_poly.pdbx_seq_one_letter_code
_entity_poly.pdbx_strand_id
1 'polypeptide(L)' 'GDRGPAQPPTLRAFDKVTGAVLHATELPVTPSGTPMTYMAEGRQFIVMAYGSGEGAGLIGLALPTSP' A
#
# COMPACT_ATOMS: atom_id res chain seq x y z
N GLY A 1 -7.17 28.59 -2.34
CA GLY A 1 -8.09 27.66 -1.67
C GLY A 1 -7.25 26.78 -0.80
N ASP A 2 -7.42 26.89 0.51
CA ASP A 2 -6.63 26.15 1.49
C ASP A 2 -7.01 24.66 1.40
N ARG A 3 -6.08 23.81 0.95
CA ARG A 3 -6.27 22.36 1.10
C ARG A 3 -6.00 22.07 2.56
N GLY A 4 -7.01 21.55 3.27
CA GLY A 4 -6.85 21.03 4.62
C GLY A 4 -5.67 20.05 4.72
N PRO A 5 -5.28 19.66 5.95
CA PRO A 5 -4.07 18.89 6.18
C PRO A 5 -3.99 17.69 5.25
N ALA A 6 -2.82 17.49 4.63
CA ALA A 6 -2.59 16.35 3.75
C ALA A 6 -2.86 15.07 4.53
N GLN A 7 -3.82 14.28 4.06
CA GLN A 7 -4.08 12.96 4.62
C GLN A 7 -2.89 12.05 4.32
N PRO A 8 -2.51 11.15 5.25
CA PRO A 8 -1.41 10.22 5.01
C PRO A 8 -1.72 9.35 3.78
N PRO A 9 -0.70 8.98 2.98
CA PRO A 9 -0.89 8.07 1.86
C PRO A 9 -1.46 6.75 2.41
N THR A 10 -2.53 6.25 1.78
CA THR A 10 -3.29 5.11 2.31
C THR A 10 -3.52 4.08 1.21
N LEU A 11 -3.16 2.82 1.46
CA LEU A 11 -3.58 1.70 0.64
C LEU A 11 -4.99 1.27 1.06
N ARG A 12 -5.94 1.26 0.11
CA ARG A 12 -7.33 0.87 0.37
C ARG A 12 -7.66 -0.44 -0.34
N ALA A 13 -8.23 -1.37 0.42
CA ALA A 13 -8.83 -2.58 -0.11
C ALA A 13 -10.33 -2.34 -0.29
N PHE A 14 -10.82 -2.53 -1.51
CA PHE A 14 -12.22 -2.34 -1.86
C PHE A 14 -12.90 -3.68 -2.08
N ASP A 15 -14.17 -3.76 -1.67
CA ASP A 15 -15.08 -4.79 -2.12
C ASP A 15 -15.31 -4.61 -3.63
N LYS A 16 -15.08 -5.67 -4.41
CA LYS A 16 -15.12 -5.58 -5.88
C LYS A 16 -16.53 -5.39 -6.45
N VAL A 17 -17.58 -5.76 -5.71
CA VAL A 17 -18.97 -5.70 -6.19
C VAL A 17 -19.58 -4.33 -5.87
N THR A 18 -19.36 -3.87 -4.64
CA THR A 18 -20.02 -2.68 -4.09
C THR A 18 -19.15 -1.43 -4.17
N GLY A 19 -17.83 -1.58 -4.30
CA GLY A 19 -16.88 -0.48 -4.19
C GLY A 19 -16.69 0.05 -2.78
N ALA A 20 -17.26 -0.60 -1.75
CA ALA A 20 -17.08 -0.21 -0.36
C ALA A 20 -15.62 -0.45 0.09
N VAL A 21 -15.09 0.41 0.96
CA VAL A 21 -13.77 0.20 1.56
C VAL A 21 -13.89 -0.88 2.64
N LEU A 22 -13.20 -2.02 2.45
CA LEU A 22 -13.13 -3.11 3.42
C LEU A 22 -11.99 -2.89 4.42
N HIS A 23 -10.87 -2.31 3.95
CA HIS A 23 -9.72 -2.02 4.81
C HIS A 23 -8.93 -0.83 4.27
N ALA A 24 -8.23 -0.14 5.17
CA ALA A 24 -7.34 0.96 4.85
C ALA A 24 -6.08 0.86 5.72
N THR A 25 -4.91 0.92 5.10
CA THR A 25 -3.62 0.89 5.77
C THR A 25 -2.85 2.14 5.41
N GLU A 26 -2.47 2.93 6.41
CA GLU A 26 -1.58 4.07 6.21
C GLU A 26 -0.19 3.59 5.79
N LEU A 27 0.41 4.30 4.83
CA LEU A 27 1.74 4.04 4.34
C LEU A 27 2.71 5.08 4.93
N PRO A 28 3.94 4.68 5.28
CA PRO A 28 4.91 5.61 5.82
C PRO A 28 5.45 6.58 4.75
N VAL A 29 5.31 6.24 3.47
CA VAL A 29 5.73 7.07 2.33
C VAL A 29 4.74 6.94 1.17
N THR A 30 4.66 7.97 0.34
CA THR A 30 3.80 7.99 -0.86
C THR A 30 4.39 7.10 -1.97
N PRO A 31 3.66 6.09 -2.46
CA PRO A 31 4.09 5.30 -3.61
C PRO A 31 4.26 6.14 -4.88
N SER A 32 5.28 5.84 -5.68
CA SER A 32 5.51 6.40 -7.01
C SER A 32 5.14 5.44 -8.15
N GLY A 33 4.89 4.16 -7.84
CA GLY A 33 4.51 3.12 -8.80
C GLY A 33 3.16 2.45 -8.48
N THR A 34 2.63 1.69 -9.44
CA THR A 34 1.41 0.90 -9.25
C THR A 34 1.65 -0.27 -8.30
N PRO A 35 0.70 -0.61 -7.41
CA PRO A 35 0.80 -1.81 -6.59
C PRO A 35 0.86 -3.08 -7.45
N MET A 36 1.64 -4.07 -7.00
CA MET A 36 1.67 -5.42 -7.55
C MET A 36 1.55 -6.47 -6.44
N THR A 37 1.28 -7.73 -6.79
CA THR A 37 1.26 -8.84 -5.82
C THR A 37 2.02 -10.05 -6.33
N TYR A 38 2.62 -10.81 -5.40
CA TYR A 38 3.27 -12.10 -5.68
C TYR A 38 3.23 -13.01 -4.45
N MET A 39 3.56 -14.28 -4.66
CA MET A 39 3.76 -15.30 -3.63
C MET A 39 5.25 -15.58 -3.44
N ALA A 40 5.71 -15.63 -2.19
CA ALA A 40 7.03 -16.13 -1.82
C ALA A 40 6.94 -16.92 -0.52
N GLU A 41 7.53 -18.12 -0.48
CA GLU A 41 7.55 -18.99 0.71
C GLU A 41 6.16 -19.21 1.34
N GLY A 42 5.13 -19.39 0.49
CA GLY A 42 3.75 -19.60 0.95
C GLY A 42 3.04 -18.34 1.46
N ARG A 43 3.63 -17.16 1.34
CA ARG A 43 3.06 -15.88 1.78
C ARG A 43 2.77 -14.96 0.60
N GLN A 44 1.61 -14.31 0.64
CA GLN A 44 1.25 -13.27 -0.33
C GLN A 44 1.78 -11.92 0.11
N PHE A 45 2.35 -11.18 -0.82
CA PHE A 45 2.81 -9.81 -0.62
C PHE A 45 2.08 -8.86 -1.57
N ILE A 46 1.78 -7.66 -1.07
CA ILE A 46 1.45 -6.49 -1.89
C ILE A 46 2.65 -5.54 -1.81
N VAL A 47 3.21 -5.17 -2.96
CA VAL A 47 4.42 -4.34 -3.04
C VAL A 47 4.20 -3.11 -3.89
N MET A 48 4.76 -1.99 -3.43
CA MET A 48 4.73 -0.69 -4.11
C MET A 48 6.12 -0.07 -4.07
N ALA A 49 6.53 0.52 -5.21
CA ALA A 49 7.74 1.33 -5.28
C ALA A 49 7.47 2.76 -4.78
N TYR A 50 8.50 3.38 -4.20
CA TYR A 50 8.51 4.79 -3.84
C TYR A 50 9.84 5.44 -4.22
N GLY A 51 9.84 6.77 -4.28
CA GLY A 51 11.05 7.57 -4.44
C GLY A 51 11.71 7.47 -5.82
N SER A 52 12.96 7.93 -5.87
CA SER A 52 13.82 8.00 -7.06
C SER A 52 15.30 8.10 -6.66
N GLY A 53 16.22 7.64 -7.51
CA GLY A 53 17.66 7.71 -7.23
C GLY A 53 18.04 6.97 -5.94
N GLU A 54 18.89 7.57 -5.13
CA GLU A 54 19.29 6.99 -3.82
C GLU A 54 18.13 6.92 -2.80
N GLY A 55 17.07 7.72 -3.00
CA GLY A 55 15.87 7.69 -2.16
C GLY A 55 14.82 6.67 -2.61
N ALA A 56 15.13 5.80 -3.58
CA ALA A 56 14.19 4.80 -4.08
C ALA A 56 14.14 3.56 -3.17
N GLY A 57 12.96 2.93 -3.11
CA GLY A 57 12.79 1.69 -2.38
C GLY A 57 11.44 1.02 -2.63
N LEU A 58 11.19 -0.05 -1.88
CA LEU A 58 9.97 -0.84 -1.93
C LEU A 58 9.33 -0.91 -0.53
N ILE A 59 8.02 -0.78 -0.46
CA ILE A 59 7.23 -1.15 0.72
C ILE A 59 6.52 -2.47 0.40
N GLY A 60 6.63 -3.45 1.30
CA GLY A 60 5.90 -4.71 1.23
C GLY A 60 4.94 -4.86 2.42
N LEU A 61 3.70 -5.22 2.12
CA LEU A 61 2.67 -5.57 3.11
C LEU A 61 2.30 -7.05 2.96
N ALA A 62 2.17 -7.73 4.09
CA ALA A 62 1.70 -9.11 4.16
C ALA A 62 0.96 -9.31 5.49
N LEU A 63 0.10 -10.33 5.54
CA LEU A 63 -0.52 -10.73 6.79
C LEU A 63 0.54 -11.28 7.77
N PRO A 64 0.33 -11.14 9.09
CA PRO A 64 1.13 -11.83 10.10
C PRO A 64 1.13 -13.34 9.87
N THR A 65 2.26 -14.01 10.14
CA THR A 65 2.41 -15.46 9.99
C THR A 65 1.90 -16.27 11.19
N SER A 66 1.41 -15.60 12.22
CA SER A 66 0.79 -16.18 13.40
C SER A 66 -0.23 -15.18 13.96
N PRO A 67 -1.31 -15.63 14.62
CA PRO A 67 -2.25 -14.74 15.30
C PRO A 67 -1.61 -13.96 16.44
#